data_AF-A0A2G5VL49-F1
#
_entry.id   AF-A0A2G5VL49-F1
#
_cell.length_a   1.000
_cell.length_b   1.000
_cell.length_c   1.000
_cell.angle_alpha   90.00
_cell.angle_beta   90.00
_cell.angle_gamma   90.00
#
_symmetry.space_group_name_H-M   'P 1'
#
loop_
_entity.id
_entity.type
_entity.pdbx_description
1 polymer ?
#
loop_
_entity_poly.entity_id
_entity_poly.type
_entity_poly.pdbx_seq_one_letter_code
_entity_poly.pdbx_strand_id
1 'polypeptide(L)'
;MLPFVVDRDENGEYPPKVYSNDAIGRCEQRVQEYASYLRDDVRQYFELMIKDRGTFSRLSVPSWYIKAYNQLKSEMHSIGKVNYLLEILRHTLPWWLEHEIGAKVDFPEVGPNGLYMEEEKSFKNELVRFAMDIGQYVRCSYKYEVEFKELIPSAYHVTMRVLESKIETHEDMELFKSLPSIIQGHLEDIIGKDQIYPEFVQHQWDFITEMHQ
;
A
#
# COMPACT_ATOMS: atom_id res chain seq x y z
N MET A 1 -7.36 15.59 15.54
CA MET A 1 -7.55 15.09 14.17
C MET A 1 -8.08 16.28 13.36
N LEU A 2 -7.23 16.92 12.56
CA LEU A 2 -7.59 18.14 11.82
C LEU A 2 -7.86 17.76 10.36
N PRO A 3 -8.85 18.38 9.69
CA PRO A 3 -9.11 18.15 8.27
C PRO A 3 -7.99 18.83 7.47
N PHE A 4 -7.21 18.05 6.72
CA PHE A 4 -6.12 18.57 5.91
C PHE A 4 -6.59 18.82 4.47
N VAL A 5 -7.33 19.91 4.28
CA VAL A 5 -7.42 20.54 2.96
C VAL A 5 -6.27 21.53 2.87
N VAL A 6 -5.29 21.27 2.01
CA VAL A 6 -4.15 22.17 1.79
C VAL A 6 -4.34 22.81 0.42
N ASP A 7 -4.59 24.12 0.41
CA ASP A 7 -4.67 24.92 -0.81
C ASP A 7 -3.31 24.88 -1.53
N ARG A 8 -3.36 24.61 -2.85
CA ARG A 8 -2.22 24.62 -3.75
C ARG A 8 -1.81 26.06 -4.04
N ASP A 9 -0.52 26.31 -4.29
CA ASP A 9 -0.10 27.63 -4.78
C ASP A 9 -0.54 27.87 -6.23
N GLU A 10 -0.30 29.08 -6.71
CA GLU A 10 -0.64 29.55 -8.06
C GLU A 10 0.03 28.76 -9.20
N ASN A 11 1.01 27.90 -8.89
CA ASN A 11 1.68 27.01 -9.84
C ASN A 11 1.29 25.53 -9.67
N GLY A 12 0.41 25.21 -8.72
CA GLY A 12 0.03 23.84 -8.40
C GLY A 12 1.04 23.09 -7.54
N GLU A 13 2.03 23.78 -6.97
CA GLU A 13 3.01 23.21 -6.05
C GLU A 13 2.54 23.37 -4.60
N TYR A 14 2.98 22.45 -3.73
CA TYR A 14 2.73 22.56 -2.30
C TYR A 14 3.76 23.52 -1.71
N PRO A 15 3.37 24.69 -1.16
CA PRO A 15 4.35 25.59 -0.54
C PRO A 15 5.07 24.84 0.60
N PRO A 16 6.42 24.93 0.68
CA PRO A 16 7.17 24.19 1.69
C PRO A 16 6.77 24.69 3.08
N LYS A 17 6.11 23.82 3.86
CA LYS A 17 5.82 24.08 5.26
C LYS A 17 7.15 24.23 6.02
N VAL A 18 7.26 25.23 6.88
CA VAL A 18 8.42 25.40 7.75
C VAL A 18 8.31 24.37 8.89
N TYR A 19 9.01 23.25 8.75
CA TYR A 19 9.08 22.21 9.78
C TYR A 19 10.28 22.44 10.70
N SER A 20 10.17 22.04 11.98
CA SER A 20 11.34 21.96 12.85
C SER A 20 12.27 20.83 12.39
N ASN A 21 13.57 20.95 12.64
CA ASN A 21 14.55 19.92 12.28
C ASN A 21 14.18 18.54 12.87
N ASP A 22 13.64 18.51 14.09
CA ASP A 22 13.19 17.26 14.71
C ASP A 22 11.99 16.64 13.98
N ALA A 23 11.06 17.46 13.48
CA ALA A 23 9.92 16.98 12.71
C ALA A 23 10.35 16.44 11.34
N ILE A 24 11.33 17.10 10.70
CA ILE A 24 11.96 16.63 9.45
C ILE A 24 12.63 15.27 9.70
N GLY A 25 13.47 15.16 10.74
CA GLY A 25 14.18 13.91 11.06
C GLY A 25 13.25 12.74 11.35
N ARG A 26 12.18 12.95 12.13
CA ARG A 26 11.16 11.91 12.38
C ARG A 26 10.44 11.49 11.09
N CYS A 27 10.15 12.43 10.20
CA CYS A 27 9.52 12.12 8.92
C CYS A 27 10.46 11.29 8.02
N GLU A 28 11.72 11.72 7.88
CA GLU A 28 12.73 11.00 7.08
C GLU A 28 12.92 9.56 7.58
N GLN A 29 13.03 9.36 8.90
CA GLN A 29 13.17 8.03 9.50
C GLN A 29 11.96 7.14 9.21
N ARG A 30 10.75 7.66 9.48
CA ARG A 30 9.51 6.91 9.27
C ARG A 30 9.30 6.55 7.79
N VAL A 31 9.55 7.49 6.88
CA VAL A 31 9.44 7.22 5.43
C VAL A 31 10.47 6.18 5.00
N GLN A 32 11.70 6.25 5.50
CA GLN A 32 12.73 5.28 5.17
C GLN A 32 12.36 3.86 5.63
N GLU A 33 11.77 3.75 6.81
CA GLU A 33 11.28 2.49 7.35
C GLU A 33 10.15 1.91 6.49
N TYR A 34 9.10 2.68 6.22
CA TYR A 34 7.98 2.23 5.38
C TYR A 34 8.39 1.95 3.93
N ALA A 35 9.35 2.70 3.38
CA ALA A 35 9.88 2.41 2.04
C ALA A 35 10.62 1.06 2.01
N SER A 36 11.24 0.65 3.12
CA SER A 36 11.88 -0.66 3.25
C SER A 36 10.84 -1.76 3.30
N TYR A 37 9.80 -1.61 4.13
CA TYR A 37 8.68 -2.54 4.16
C TYR A 37 7.98 -2.67 2.80
N LEU A 38 7.70 -1.53 2.15
CA LEU A 38 7.06 -1.49 0.84
C LEU A 38 7.86 -2.27 -0.23
N ARG A 39 9.20 -2.15 -0.22
CA ARG A 39 10.08 -2.91 -1.12
C ARG A 39 9.94 -4.41 -0.89
N ASP A 40 9.95 -4.83 0.37
CA ASP A 40 9.97 -6.25 0.74
C ASP A 40 8.59 -6.87 0.46
N ASP A 41 7.51 -6.20 0.85
CA ASP A 41 6.12 -6.58 0.60
C ASP A 41 5.83 -6.75 -0.90
N VAL A 42 6.20 -5.76 -1.73
CA VAL A 42 5.87 -5.78 -3.17
C VAL A 42 6.68 -6.83 -3.91
N ARG A 43 7.94 -7.04 -3.51
CA ARG A 43 8.77 -8.11 -4.07
C ARG A 43 8.15 -9.47 -3.76
N GLN A 44 7.80 -9.70 -2.50
CA GLN A 44 7.17 -10.95 -2.07
C GLN A 44 5.83 -11.19 -2.77
N TYR A 45 5.00 -10.15 -2.89
CA TYR A 45 3.75 -10.23 -3.66
C TYR A 45 4.00 -10.77 -5.06
N PHE A 46 4.96 -10.21 -5.79
CA PHE A 46 5.24 -10.69 -7.15
C PHE A 46 5.80 -12.11 -7.17
N GLU A 47 6.73 -12.47 -6.28
CA GLU A 47 7.27 -13.84 -6.17
C GLU A 47 6.13 -14.86 -5.93
N LEU A 48 5.20 -14.54 -5.04
CA LEU A 48 4.01 -15.36 -4.76
C LEU A 48 3.06 -15.47 -5.96
N MET A 49 2.78 -14.35 -6.63
CA MET A 49 1.88 -14.32 -7.78
C MET A 49 2.44 -15.05 -8.98
N ILE A 50 3.75 -14.98 -9.19
CA ILE A 50 4.46 -15.71 -10.24
C ILE A 50 4.46 -17.22 -9.93
N LYS A 51 4.63 -17.60 -8.66
CA LYS A 51 4.50 -19.00 -8.24
C LYS A 51 3.07 -19.54 -8.43
N ASP A 52 2.04 -18.70 -8.25
CA ASP A 52 0.62 -19.05 -8.42
C ASP A 52 0.18 -19.14 -9.89
N ARG A 53 0.58 -18.17 -10.70
CA ARG A 53 0.04 -17.97 -12.06
C ARG A 53 1.05 -18.23 -13.18
N GLY A 54 2.31 -18.51 -12.86
CA GLY A 54 3.41 -18.61 -13.81
C GLY A 54 3.86 -17.25 -14.36
N THR A 55 5.06 -17.22 -14.95
CA THR A 55 5.71 -16.01 -15.50
C THR A 55 5.03 -15.44 -16.74
N PHE A 56 4.24 -16.25 -17.44
CA PHE A 56 3.54 -15.85 -18.67
C PHE A 56 2.22 -15.08 -18.42
N SER A 57 1.76 -15.04 -17.18
CA SER A 57 0.55 -14.32 -16.81
C SER A 57 0.82 -12.82 -16.74
N ARG A 58 -0.09 -12.02 -17.30
CA ARG A 58 -0.07 -10.56 -17.13
C ARG A 58 -0.44 -10.23 -15.68
N LEU A 59 0.49 -9.65 -14.93
CA LEU A 59 0.27 -9.27 -13.53
C LEU A 59 -0.04 -7.78 -13.42
N SER A 60 -0.91 -7.45 -12.48
CA SER A 60 -1.19 -6.06 -12.11
C SER A 60 -0.41 -5.70 -10.85
N VAL A 61 0.10 -4.47 -10.79
CA VAL A 61 0.65 -3.90 -9.56
C VAL A 61 -0.48 -3.82 -8.50
N PRO A 62 -0.23 -4.23 -7.25
CA PRO A 62 -1.25 -4.15 -6.21
C PRO A 62 -1.54 -2.70 -5.84
N SER A 63 -2.81 -2.39 -5.57
CA SER A 63 -3.27 -1.02 -5.25
C SER A 63 -2.62 -0.43 -4.01
N TRP A 64 -2.34 -1.26 -3.00
CA TRP A 64 -1.65 -0.83 -1.79
C TRP A 64 -0.22 -0.35 -2.07
N TYR A 65 0.48 -0.91 -3.07
CA TYR A 65 1.82 -0.44 -3.42
C TYR A 65 1.76 0.97 -4.00
N ILE A 66 0.84 1.20 -4.94
CA ILE A 66 0.67 2.50 -5.60
C ILE A 66 0.35 3.58 -4.58
N LYS A 67 -0.64 3.32 -3.71
CA LYS A 67 -1.10 4.27 -2.69
C LYS A 67 -0.03 4.56 -1.64
N ALA A 68 0.61 3.52 -1.11
CA ALA A 68 1.68 3.70 -0.14
C ALA A 68 2.89 4.44 -0.73
N TYR A 69 3.31 4.08 -1.95
CA TYR A 69 4.38 4.78 -2.65
C TYR A 69 4.06 6.27 -2.82
N ASN A 70 2.88 6.58 -3.36
CA ASN A 70 2.45 7.96 -3.61
C ASN A 70 2.39 8.79 -2.32
N GLN A 71 1.86 8.20 -1.24
CA GLN A 71 1.80 8.84 0.07
C GLN A 71 3.19 9.14 0.62
N LEU A 72 4.07 8.15 0.68
CA LEU A 72 5.42 8.31 1.24
C LEU A 72 6.25 9.32 0.43
N LYS A 73 6.12 9.30 -0.90
CA LYS A 73 6.77 10.28 -1.77
C LYS A 73 6.23 11.69 -1.57
N SER A 74 4.92 11.84 -1.41
CA SER A 74 4.28 13.14 -1.13
C SER A 74 4.69 13.70 0.23
N GLU A 75 4.82 12.85 1.24
CA GLU A 75 5.31 13.25 2.57
C GLU A 75 6.74 13.80 2.51
N MET A 76 7.64 13.13 1.79
CA MET A 76 9.01 13.61 1.58
C MET A 76 9.06 14.92 0.80
N HIS A 77 8.25 15.03 -0.25
CA HIS A 77 8.16 16.25 -1.03
C HIS A 77 7.66 17.43 -0.18
N SER A 78 6.68 17.19 0.71
CA SER A 78 6.13 18.23 1.60
C SER A 78 7.17 18.86 2.53
N ILE A 79 8.21 18.11 2.90
CA ILE A 79 9.33 18.57 3.73
C ILE A 79 10.55 19.00 2.89
N GLY A 80 10.41 19.09 1.56
CA GLY A 80 11.49 19.51 0.64
C GLY A 80 12.61 18.48 0.51
N LYS A 81 12.31 17.18 0.68
CA LYS A 81 13.29 16.08 0.66
C LYS A 81 12.93 15.02 -0.37
N VAL A 82 13.90 14.16 -0.67
CA VAL A 82 13.73 12.99 -1.53
C VAL A 82 14.15 11.76 -0.74
N ASN A 83 13.37 10.68 -0.83
CA ASN A 83 13.78 9.38 -0.33
C ASN A 83 14.36 8.53 -1.47
N TYR A 84 15.66 8.27 -1.43
CA TYR A 84 16.35 7.54 -2.50
C TYR A 84 15.88 6.10 -2.66
N LEU A 85 15.40 5.44 -1.58
CA LEU A 85 14.90 4.08 -1.67
C LEU A 85 13.61 4.03 -2.51
N LEU A 86 12.70 5.00 -2.33
CA LEU A 86 11.51 5.10 -3.19
C LEU A 86 11.89 5.36 -4.65
N GLU A 87 12.82 6.28 -4.91
CA GLU A 87 13.27 6.53 -6.30
C GLU A 87 13.88 5.29 -6.95
N ILE A 88 14.75 4.57 -6.23
CA ILE A 88 15.35 3.33 -6.71
C ILE A 88 14.27 2.28 -6.94
N LEU A 89 13.37 2.06 -5.97
CA LEU A 89 12.33 1.04 -6.03
C LEU A 89 11.46 1.18 -7.28
N ARG A 90 11.06 2.41 -7.63
CA ARG A 90 10.28 2.70 -8.85
C ARG A 90 10.96 2.20 -10.12
N HIS A 91 12.28 2.25 -10.18
CA HIS A 91 13.05 1.85 -11.36
C HIS A 91 13.46 0.39 -11.33
N THR A 92 13.87 -0.12 -10.16
CA THR A 92 14.39 -1.48 -10.03
C THR A 92 13.29 -2.53 -10.04
N LEU A 93 12.09 -2.22 -9.55
CA LEU A 93 11.00 -3.20 -9.50
C LEU A 93 10.51 -3.60 -10.91
N PRO A 94 10.17 -2.68 -11.83
CA PRO A 94 9.85 -3.05 -13.21
C PRO A 94 11.01 -3.76 -13.90
N TRP A 95 12.24 -3.26 -13.73
CA TRP A 95 13.42 -3.84 -14.34
C TRP A 95 13.62 -5.30 -13.90
N TRP A 96 13.56 -5.57 -12.60
CA TRP A 96 13.71 -6.92 -12.04
C TRP A 96 12.63 -7.87 -12.56
N LEU A 97 11.36 -7.44 -12.59
CA LEU A 97 10.26 -8.25 -13.10
C LEU A 97 10.44 -8.63 -14.57
N GLU A 98 10.85 -7.67 -15.40
CA GLU A 98 11.03 -7.89 -16.83
C GLU A 98 12.29 -8.72 -17.14
N HIS A 99 13.43 -8.40 -16.53
CA HIS A 99 14.74 -8.90 -16.96
C HIS A 99 15.20 -10.14 -16.20
N GLU A 100 14.91 -10.22 -14.90
CA GLU A 100 15.33 -11.36 -14.06
C GLU A 100 14.25 -12.43 -14.02
N ILE A 101 12.97 -12.04 -13.99
CA ILE A 101 11.85 -12.98 -13.85
C ILE A 101 11.16 -13.28 -15.19
N GLY A 102 11.24 -12.38 -16.16
CA GLY A 102 10.51 -12.52 -17.43
C GLY A 102 9.00 -12.34 -17.28
N ALA A 103 8.54 -11.67 -16.23
CA ALA A 103 7.14 -11.40 -15.95
C ALA A 103 6.69 -10.10 -16.62
N LYS A 104 5.55 -10.15 -17.32
CA LYS A 104 4.93 -8.94 -17.88
C LYS A 104 3.98 -8.33 -16.85
N VAL A 105 4.33 -7.14 -16.38
CA VAL A 105 3.57 -6.40 -15.37
C VAL A 105 3.19 -5.03 -15.91
N ASP A 106 1.91 -4.67 -15.78
CA ASP A 106 1.44 -3.34 -16.15
C ASP A 106 1.66 -2.37 -14.99
N PHE A 107 2.73 -1.58 -15.07
CA PHE A 107 2.93 -0.46 -14.17
C PHE A 107 2.08 0.74 -14.63
N PRO A 108 1.42 1.45 -13.70
CA PRO A 108 0.80 2.74 -14.03
C PRO A 108 1.85 3.71 -14.56
N GLU A 109 1.43 4.60 -15.44
CA GLU A 109 2.25 5.72 -15.89
C GLU A 109 2.64 6.62 -14.70
N VAL A 110 3.76 7.33 -14.84
CA VAL A 110 4.30 8.19 -13.79
C VAL A 110 4.15 9.65 -14.23
N GLY A 111 3.50 10.46 -13.39
CA GLY A 111 3.30 11.88 -13.65
C GLY A 111 4.60 12.71 -13.50
N PRO A 112 4.58 14.00 -13.88
CA PRO A 112 5.76 14.88 -13.80
C PRO A 112 6.34 15.04 -12.38
N ASN A 113 5.50 14.93 -11.35
CA ASN A 113 5.88 14.95 -9.94
C ASN A 113 6.49 13.61 -9.45
N GLY A 114 6.61 12.62 -10.33
CA GLY A 114 7.18 11.32 -10.05
C GLY A 114 6.28 10.39 -9.23
N LEU A 115 5.00 10.72 -9.09
CA LEU A 115 3.95 9.86 -8.52
C LEU A 115 3.36 8.95 -9.61
N TYR A 116 2.90 7.76 -9.23
CA TYR A 116 2.11 6.92 -10.12
C TYR A 116 0.74 7.56 -10.37
N MET A 117 0.31 7.59 -11.63
CA MET A 117 -1.02 8.05 -12.00
C MET A 117 -2.05 7.02 -11.54
N GLU A 118 -3.00 7.46 -10.73
CA GLU A 118 -4.11 6.64 -10.25
C GLU A 118 -5.35 6.91 -11.10
N GLU A 119 -6.06 5.86 -11.50
CA GLU A 119 -7.39 5.98 -12.09
C GLU A 119 -8.38 6.46 -11.03
N GLU A 120 -9.18 7.46 -11.36
CA GLU A 120 -10.26 7.93 -10.50
C GLU A 120 -11.30 6.83 -10.31
N LYS A 121 -11.55 6.47 -9.04
CA LYS A 121 -12.47 5.40 -8.63
C LYS A 121 -13.33 5.91 -7.50
N SER A 122 -14.57 5.43 -7.42
CA SER A 122 -15.37 5.64 -6.22
C SER A 122 -14.66 5.03 -5.01
N PHE A 123 -14.86 5.62 -3.83
CA PHE A 123 -14.27 5.13 -2.59
C PHE A 123 -14.55 3.64 -2.36
N LYS A 124 -15.79 3.21 -2.60
CA LYS A 124 -16.19 1.79 -2.57
C LYS A 124 -15.34 0.91 -3.48
N ASN A 125 -15.09 1.33 -4.72
CA ASN A 125 -14.30 0.55 -5.66
C ASN A 125 -12.81 0.51 -5.27
N GLU A 126 -12.29 1.58 -4.65
CA GLU A 126 -10.93 1.56 -4.07
C GLU A 126 -10.83 0.53 -2.94
N LEU A 127 -11.81 0.49 -2.02
CA LEU A 127 -11.83 -0.47 -0.92
C LEU A 127 -11.96 -1.92 -1.41
N VAL A 128 -12.84 -2.18 -2.37
CA VAL A 128 -12.98 -3.52 -2.97
C VAL A 128 -11.67 -3.96 -3.60
N ARG A 129 -11.01 -3.09 -4.38
CA ARG A 129 -9.73 -3.44 -5.02
C ARG A 129 -8.65 -3.73 -3.99
N PHE A 130 -8.56 -2.90 -2.95
CA PHE A 130 -7.63 -3.10 -1.85
C PHE A 130 -7.88 -4.44 -1.13
N ALA A 131 -9.13 -4.74 -0.78
CA ALA A 131 -9.48 -6.00 -0.14
C ALA A 131 -9.13 -7.22 -1.01
N MET A 132 -9.37 -7.14 -2.33
CA MET A 132 -8.97 -8.20 -3.27
C MET A 132 -7.46 -8.40 -3.34
N ASP A 133 -6.68 -7.31 -3.40
CA ASP A 133 -5.21 -7.39 -3.48
C ASP A 133 -4.61 -8.00 -2.20
N ILE A 134 -5.17 -7.66 -1.03
CA ILE A 134 -4.79 -8.26 0.26
C ILE A 134 -5.22 -9.73 0.34
N GLY A 135 -6.47 -10.04 -0.03
CA GLY A 135 -6.97 -11.41 -0.04
C GLY A 135 -6.13 -12.34 -0.92
N GLN A 136 -5.72 -11.85 -2.09
CA GLN A 136 -4.84 -12.59 -3.00
C GLN A 136 -3.44 -12.79 -2.43
N TYR A 137 -2.86 -11.78 -1.78
CA TYR A 137 -1.56 -11.90 -1.12
C TYR A 137 -1.59 -12.96 -0.02
N VAL A 138 -2.54 -12.84 0.92
CA VAL A 138 -2.70 -13.78 2.05
C VAL A 138 -2.96 -15.20 1.54
N ARG A 139 -3.86 -15.38 0.57
CA ARG A 139 -4.13 -16.68 -0.06
C ARG A 139 -2.85 -17.32 -0.58
N CYS A 140 -2.04 -16.58 -1.34
CA CYS A 140 -0.81 -17.12 -1.89
C CYS A 140 0.20 -17.46 -0.77
N SER A 141 0.30 -16.62 0.25
CA SER A 141 1.15 -16.88 1.42
C SER A 141 0.78 -18.18 2.12
N TYR A 142 -0.52 -18.43 2.33
CA TYR A 142 -1.05 -19.70 2.86
C TYR A 142 -0.73 -20.89 1.96
N LYS A 143 -1.06 -20.78 0.67
CA LYS A 143 -0.88 -21.86 -0.31
C LYS A 143 0.58 -22.32 -0.42
N TYR A 144 1.52 -21.41 -0.23
CA TYR A 144 2.94 -21.67 -0.39
C TYR A 144 3.71 -21.78 0.92
N GLU A 145 2.98 -21.92 2.04
CA GLU A 145 3.52 -22.14 3.39
C GLU A 145 4.65 -21.16 3.72
N VAL A 146 4.47 -19.88 3.36
CA VAL A 146 5.48 -18.89 3.69
C VAL A 146 5.42 -18.64 5.19
N GLU A 147 6.48 -19.04 5.91
CA GLU A 147 6.62 -18.81 7.35
C GLU A 147 6.58 -17.30 7.65
N PHE A 148 5.42 -16.77 8.07
CA PHE A 148 5.32 -15.40 8.58
C PHE A 148 4.50 -15.31 9.86
N LYS A 149 4.93 -14.37 10.71
CA LYS A 149 4.16 -13.83 11.85
C LYS A 149 3.09 -12.82 11.41
N GLU A 150 3.22 -12.23 10.23
CA GLU A 150 2.34 -11.19 9.70
C GLU A 150 1.94 -11.53 8.27
N LEU A 151 0.67 -11.89 8.03
CA LEU A 151 0.19 -12.25 6.69
C LEU A 151 -0.35 -11.05 5.92
N ILE A 152 -0.47 -9.90 6.59
CA ILE A 152 -0.84 -8.62 5.97
C ILE A 152 0.45 -7.83 5.67
N PRO A 153 0.63 -7.29 4.46
CA PRO A 153 1.79 -6.44 4.13
C PRO A 153 1.92 -5.28 5.13
N SER A 154 3.11 -4.95 5.61
CA SER A 154 3.27 -3.80 6.53
C SER A 154 2.90 -2.47 5.85
N ALA A 155 3.00 -2.39 4.51
CA ALA A 155 2.48 -1.29 3.70
C ALA A 155 0.94 -1.09 3.79
N TYR A 156 0.21 -2.06 4.36
CA TYR A 156 -1.23 -1.98 4.64
C TYR A 156 -1.57 -0.75 5.47
N HIS A 157 -0.78 -0.45 6.50
CA HIS A 157 -1.06 0.67 7.39
C HIS A 157 -0.90 2.04 6.73
N VAL A 158 0.10 2.23 5.86
CA VAL A 158 0.22 3.45 5.06
C VAL A 158 -0.99 3.59 4.14
N THR A 159 -1.39 2.50 3.48
CA THR A 159 -2.55 2.49 2.57
C THR A 159 -3.85 2.82 3.29
N MET A 160 -4.04 2.29 4.49
CA MET A 160 -5.24 2.55 5.30
C MET A 160 -5.34 4.01 5.72
N ARG A 161 -4.24 4.67 6.07
CA ARG A 161 -4.22 6.13 6.32
C ARG A 161 -4.60 6.93 5.08
N VAL A 162 -4.14 6.50 3.90
CA VAL A 162 -4.55 7.13 2.63
C VAL A 162 -6.05 6.99 2.41
N LEU A 163 -6.60 5.78 2.60
CA LEU A 163 -8.03 5.53 2.45
C LEU A 163 -8.85 6.32 3.47
N GLU A 164 -8.43 6.36 4.73
CA GLU A 164 -9.09 7.16 5.78
C GLU A 164 -9.14 8.65 5.41
N SER A 165 -8.06 9.19 4.82
CA SER A 165 -8.01 10.60 4.40
C SER A 165 -8.97 10.96 3.27
N LYS A 166 -9.52 9.97 2.55
CA LYS A 166 -10.48 10.14 1.45
C LYS A 166 -11.94 10.00 1.88
N ILE A 167 -12.21 9.80 3.17
CA ILE A 167 -13.57 9.68 3.69
C ILE A 167 -14.23 11.06 3.65
N GLU A 168 -15.27 11.21 2.83
CA GLU A 168 -16.03 12.46 2.68
C GLU A 168 -17.43 12.38 3.30
N THR A 169 -18.00 11.17 3.35
CA THR A 169 -19.37 10.95 3.82
C THR A 169 -19.46 9.98 5.00
N HIS A 170 -20.62 9.97 5.66
CA HIS A 170 -20.91 8.97 6.68
C HIS A 170 -20.93 7.55 6.09
N GLU A 171 -21.41 7.38 4.86
CA GLU A 171 -21.42 6.08 4.17
C GLU A 171 -19.99 5.57 3.91
N ASP A 172 -19.08 6.45 3.50
CA ASP A 172 -17.65 6.09 3.34
C ASP A 172 -17.04 5.65 4.65
N MET A 173 -17.34 6.34 5.75
CA MET A 173 -16.86 5.99 7.08
C MET A 173 -17.36 4.60 7.51
N GLU A 174 -18.65 4.31 7.35
CA GLU A 174 -19.20 2.99 7.71
C GLU A 174 -18.63 1.88 6.81
N LEU A 175 -18.44 2.16 5.52
CA LEU A 175 -17.80 1.21 4.61
C LEU A 175 -16.34 0.96 5.00
N PHE A 176 -15.58 2.00 5.34
CA PHE A 176 -14.20 1.89 5.79
C PHE A 176 -14.09 1.07 7.08
N LYS A 177 -14.96 1.31 8.07
CA LYS A 177 -15.01 0.52 9.31
C LYS A 177 -15.34 -0.95 9.07
N SER A 178 -16.12 -1.26 8.02
CA SER A 178 -16.46 -2.64 7.67
C SER A 178 -15.34 -3.39 6.94
N LEU A 179 -14.28 -2.70 6.51
CA LEU A 179 -13.21 -3.27 5.69
C LEU A 179 -12.51 -4.48 6.32
N PRO A 180 -12.16 -4.50 7.63
CA PRO A 180 -11.60 -5.70 8.25
C PRO A 180 -12.52 -6.92 8.10
N SER A 181 -13.83 -6.74 8.33
CA SER A 181 -14.83 -7.80 8.16
C SER A 181 -14.99 -8.25 6.71
N ILE A 182 -14.90 -7.33 5.75
CA ILE A 182 -14.94 -7.65 4.32
C ILE A 182 -13.72 -8.52 3.94
N ILE A 183 -12.53 -8.13 4.37
CA ILE A 183 -11.30 -8.90 4.10
C ILE A 183 -11.39 -10.27 4.78
N GLN A 184 -11.82 -10.31 6.05
CA GLN A 184 -12.01 -11.57 6.80
C GLN A 184 -12.93 -12.53 6.03
N GLY A 185 -14.10 -12.06 5.58
CA GLY A 185 -15.03 -12.86 4.80
C GLY A 185 -14.41 -13.38 3.50
N HIS A 186 -13.67 -12.53 2.78
CA HIS A 186 -12.95 -12.98 1.58
C HIS A 186 -11.87 -14.02 1.87
N LEU A 187 -11.14 -13.90 2.97
CA LEU A 187 -10.15 -14.88 3.37
C LEU A 187 -10.80 -16.22 3.74
N GLU A 188 -11.91 -16.17 4.49
CA GLU A 188 -12.71 -17.35 4.83
C GLU A 188 -13.24 -18.09 3.60
N ASP A 189 -13.70 -17.36 2.59
CA ASP A 189 -14.20 -17.93 1.33
C ASP A 189 -13.08 -18.60 0.51
N ILE A 190 -11.87 -18.05 0.57
CA ILE A 190 -10.74 -18.46 -0.28
C ILE A 190 -9.87 -19.54 0.37
N ILE A 191 -9.65 -19.47 1.68
CA ILE A 191 -8.75 -20.35 2.44
C ILE A 191 -9.56 -21.42 3.20
N GLY A 192 -10.81 -21.11 3.53
CA GLY A 192 -11.70 -21.96 4.32
C GLY A 192 -11.83 -21.47 5.76
N LYS A 193 -13.07 -21.42 6.26
CA LYS A 193 -13.40 -20.94 7.61
C LYS A 193 -12.68 -21.66 8.74
N ASP A 194 -12.32 -22.93 8.54
CA ASP A 194 -11.65 -23.74 9.55
C ASP A 194 -10.12 -23.52 9.57
N GLN A 195 -9.57 -22.80 8.59
CA GLN A 195 -8.13 -22.54 8.43
C GLN A 195 -7.69 -21.14 8.85
N ILE A 196 -8.65 -20.21 8.98
CA ILE A 196 -8.40 -18.85 9.47
C ILE A 196 -9.23 -18.62 10.72
N TYR A 197 -8.62 -18.11 11.79
CA TYR A 197 -9.35 -17.87 13.02
C TYR A 197 -10.24 -16.62 12.89
N PRO A 198 -11.37 -16.54 13.63
CA PRO A 198 -12.23 -15.35 13.63
C PRO A 198 -11.46 -14.09 14.03
N GLU A 199 -11.74 -12.95 13.41
CA GLU A 199 -11.08 -11.67 13.71
C GLU A 199 -9.57 -11.64 13.38
N PHE A 200 -9.09 -12.58 12.55
CA PHE A 200 -7.72 -12.61 12.03
C PHE A 200 -7.27 -11.23 11.52
N VAL A 201 -8.06 -10.63 10.64
CA VAL A 201 -7.72 -9.33 10.03
C VAL A 201 -7.69 -8.22 11.07
N GLN A 202 -8.62 -8.23 12.03
CA GLN A 202 -8.67 -7.22 13.08
C GLN A 202 -7.45 -7.30 14.00
N HIS A 203 -7.05 -8.51 14.43
CA HIS A 203 -5.85 -8.70 15.24
C HIS A 203 -4.58 -8.28 14.52
N GLN A 204 -4.46 -8.58 13.22
CA GLN A 204 -3.32 -8.13 12.41
C GLN A 204 -3.31 -6.60 12.28
N TRP A 205 -4.48 -5.98 12.12
CA TRP A 205 -4.61 -4.53 12.06
C TRP A 205 -4.22 -3.85 13.38
N ASP A 206 -4.69 -4.36 14.50
CA ASP A 206 -4.39 -3.82 15.83
C ASP A 206 -2.89 -3.93 16.12
N PHE A 207 -2.29 -5.09 15.80
CA PHE A 207 -0.85 -5.32 15.94
C PHE A 207 -0.01 -4.34 15.10
N ILE A 208 -0.36 -4.16 13.83
CA ILE A 208 0.35 -3.21 12.95
C ILE A 208 0.17 -1.77 13.45
N THR A 209 -1.02 -1.42 13.98
CA THR A 209 -1.30 -0.11 14.53
C THR A 209 -0.44 0.16 15.77
N GLU A 210 -0.33 -0.82 16.68
CA GLU A 210 0.51 -0.73 17.89
C GLU A 210 2.01 -0.59 17.57
N MET A 211 2.50 -1.28 16.53
CA MET A 211 3.90 -1.18 16.09
C MET A 211 4.28 0.18 15.51
N HIS A 212 3.29 0.99 15.12
CA HIS A 212 3.49 2.19 14.31
C HIS A 212 2.89 3.47 14.93
N GLN A 213 2.51 3.42 16.20
CA GLN A 213 2.22 4.59 17.06
C GLN A 213 3.51 5.19 17.64
#